data_AF-A0AAN8F7J0-F1
#
_entry.id   AF-A0AAN8F7J0-F1
#
_cell.length_a   1.000
_cell.length_b   1.000
_cell.length_c   1.000
_cell.angle_alpha   90.00
_cell.angle_beta   90.00
_cell.angle_gamma   90.00
#
_symmetry.space_group_name_H-M   'P 1'
#
loop_
_entity.id
_entity.type
_entity.pdbx_description
1 polymer ?
#
loop_
_entity_poly.entity_id
_entity_poly.type
_entity_poly.pdbx_seq_one_letter_code
_entity_poly.pdbx_strand_id
1 'polypeptide(L)'
;MIGYLSSVAKDLLKRENISSTEPFYAEETLWFEILKRCDGSSLKNADQACQLFHRILQQPQFWIEKCEYDHVDIPPVSWRRFFRRKDQKELNEQGESSTSYSFDYRKIYYRRPYNRNLAIPLESSSTIESLKEQGMRFKSHGDGIIIEHPPAYCNDELPVCFATSYDWGQRYFEIDLEKAGIE
;
A
#
# COMPACT_ATOMS: atom_id res chain seq x y z
N MET A 1 -32.38 12.32 -1.95
CA MET A 1 -31.93 10.94 -1.71
C MET A 1 -30.51 11.04 -1.18
N ILE A 2 -30.37 11.12 0.14
CA ILE A 2 -29.11 11.45 0.83
C ILE A 2 -28.33 10.14 0.97
N GLY A 3 -27.30 10.00 0.14
CA GLY A 3 -26.49 8.79 0.00
C GLY A 3 -25.63 8.56 1.23
N TYR A 4 -25.88 7.43 1.87
CA TYR A 4 -25.10 6.75 2.90
C TYR A 4 -23.59 7.04 2.86
N LEU A 5 -23.12 7.80 3.85
CA LEU A 5 -21.76 7.63 4.36
C LEU A 5 -21.59 6.14 4.75
N SER A 6 -20.59 5.49 4.18
CA SER A 6 -20.12 4.15 4.56
C SER A 6 -20.10 4.02 6.08
N SER A 7 -20.63 2.91 6.62
CA SER A 7 -20.63 2.66 8.07
C SER A 7 -19.23 2.71 8.68
N VAL A 8 -18.18 2.51 7.86
CA VAL A 8 -16.78 2.65 8.23
C VAL A 8 -16.42 4.10 8.54
N ALA A 9 -16.94 5.08 7.78
CA ALA A 9 -16.74 6.50 8.04
C ALA A 9 -17.44 6.96 9.34
N LYS A 10 -18.59 6.35 9.67
CA LYS A 10 -19.31 6.63 10.93
C LYS A 10 -18.59 6.06 12.15
N ASP A 11 -17.95 4.90 12.02
CA ASP A 11 -17.12 4.33 13.10
C ASP A 11 -15.82 5.11 13.34
N LEU A 12 -15.39 5.93 12.37
CA LEU A 12 -14.24 6.83 12.50
C LEU A 12 -14.56 8.15 13.23
N LEU A 13 -15.84 8.51 13.39
CA LEU A 13 -16.29 9.78 13.97
C LEU A 13 -16.37 9.79 15.51
N LYS A 14 -16.10 8.66 16.19
CA LYS A 14 -15.91 8.66 17.66
C LYS A 14 -14.43 8.89 17.99
N ARG A 15 -13.95 10.13 17.83
CA ARG A 15 -12.70 10.60 18.43
C ARG A 15 -12.89 11.99 18.98
N GLU A 16 -12.81 12.08 20.31
CA GLU A 16 -12.69 13.33 21.05
C GLU A 16 -11.39 14.05 20.67
N ASN A 17 -11.55 15.34 20.38
CA ASN A 17 -10.61 16.46 20.48
C ASN A 17 -9.10 16.17 20.45
N ILE A 18 -8.42 16.67 19.41
CA ILE A 18 -7.38 17.73 19.51
C ILE A 18 -7.08 18.28 18.09
N SER A 19 -7.21 19.61 17.98
CA SER A 19 -6.86 20.56 16.91
C SER A 19 -7.36 20.35 15.46
N SER A 20 -8.31 21.22 15.08
CA SER A 20 -8.97 21.42 13.77
C SER A 20 -10.26 20.62 13.48
N THR A 21 -11.14 20.53 14.48
CA THR A 21 -12.56 20.17 14.32
C THR A 21 -13.42 21.41 13.99
N GLU A 22 -13.08 22.16 12.93
CA GLU A 22 -14.12 22.96 12.29
C GLU A 22 -14.88 22.04 11.32
N PRO A 23 -16.22 21.93 11.44
CA PRO A 23 -17.00 21.22 10.42
C PRO A 23 -16.70 21.88 9.08
N PHE A 24 -16.43 21.07 8.05
CA PHE A 24 -16.17 21.59 6.72
C PHE A 24 -17.24 22.62 6.35
N TYR A 25 -16.82 23.80 5.94
CA TYR A 25 -17.75 24.74 5.31
C TYR A 25 -18.38 24.04 4.09
N ALA A 26 -19.62 24.38 3.72
CA ALA A 26 -20.33 23.70 2.62
C ALA A 26 -19.49 23.64 1.33
N GLU A 27 -18.68 24.68 1.09
CA GLU A 27 -17.73 24.77 -0.02
C GLU A 27 -16.57 23.77 0.10
N GLU A 28 -16.00 23.57 1.29
CA GLU A 28 -14.93 22.60 1.52
C GLU A 28 -15.42 21.17 1.24
N THR A 29 -16.65 20.84 1.64
CA THR A 29 -17.26 19.52 1.36
C THR A 29 -17.45 19.30 -0.14
N LEU A 30 -17.88 20.34 -0.88
CA LEU A 30 -18.04 20.24 -2.33
C LEU A 30 -16.68 20.02 -3.03
N TRP A 31 -15.67 20.81 -2.65
CA TRP A 31 -14.34 20.69 -3.20
C TRP A 31 -13.66 19.37 -2.83
N PHE A 32 -13.92 18.83 -1.64
CA PHE A 32 -13.47 17.50 -1.24
C PHE A 32 -13.98 16.44 -2.24
N GLU A 33 -15.27 16.44 -2.56
CA GLU A 33 -15.86 15.50 -3.51
C GLU A 33 -15.37 15.69 -4.94
N ILE A 34 -15.11 16.94 -5.35
CA ILE A 34 -14.53 17.26 -6.66
C ILE A 34 -13.10 16.73 -6.76
N LEU A 35 -12.24 17.08 -5.80
CA LEU A 35 -10.84 16.68 -5.77
C LEU A 35 -10.70 15.15 -5.69
N LYS A 36 -11.59 14.46 -4.98
CA LYS A 36 -11.59 12.99 -4.91
C LYS A 36 -11.70 12.33 -6.30
N ARG A 37 -12.28 13.00 -7.30
CA ARG A 37 -12.41 12.48 -8.68
C ARG A 37 -11.21 12.79 -9.57
N CYS A 38 -10.32 13.69 -9.13
CA CYS A 38 -9.12 14.04 -9.87
C CYS A 38 -8.09 12.91 -9.82
N ASP A 39 -7.26 12.80 -10.85
CA ASP A 39 -6.13 11.87 -10.86
C ASP A 39 -4.98 12.39 -9.97
N GLY A 40 -4.04 11.50 -9.65
CA GLY A 40 -2.93 11.81 -8.75
C GLY A 40 -2.04 12.97 -9.22
N SER A 41 -1.93 13.23 -10.53
CA SER A 41 -1.14 14.36 -11.04
C SER A 41 -1.87 15.68 -10.86
N SER A 42 -3.17 15.73 -11.16
CA SER A 42 -4.03 16.89 -10.89
C SER A 42 -4.07 17.23 -9.41
N LEU A 43 -4.09 16.24 -8.52
CA LEU A 43 -4.04 16.45 -7.08
C LEU A 43 -2.73 17.09 -6.60
N LYS A 44 -1.57 16.75 -7.21
CA LYS A 44 -0.30 17.43 -6.90
C LYS A 44 -0.35 18.91 -7.28
N ASN A 45 -0.95 19.23 -8.41
CA ASN A 45 -1.10 20.61 -8.86
C ASN A 45 -2.11 21.37 -7.98
N ALA A 46 -3.22 20.73 -7.62
CA ALA A 46 -4.24 21.31 -6.74
C ALA A 46 -3.68 21.66 -5.35
N ASP A 47 -2.79 20.83 -4.80
CA ASP A 47 -2.10 21.10 -3.53
C ASP A 47 -1.30 22.41 -3.53
N GLN A 48 -0.84 22.85 -4.70
CA GLN A 48 -0.11 24.11 -4.88
C GLN A 48 -0.99 25.28 -5.35
N ALA A 49 -2.25 25.02 -5.73
CA ALA A 49 -3.09 26.02 -6.36
C ALA A 49 -3.65 27.04 -5.35
N CYS A 50 -4.10 26.59 -4.18
CA CYS A 50 -4.62 27.48 -3.14
C CYS A 50 -4.59 26.83 -1.75
N GLN A 51 -4.74 27.65 -0.70
CA GLN A 51 -4.74 27.19 0.69
C GLN A 51 -5.90 26.24 1.02
N LEU A 52 -7.05 26.44 0.37
CA LEU A 52 -8.23 25.58 0.55
C LEU A 52 -7.93 24.15 0.11
N PHE A 53 -7.40 23.98 -1.10
CA PHE A 53 -7.05 22.65 -1.62
C PHE A 53 -5.91 22.04 -0.84
N HIS A 54 -4.89 22.83 -0.52
CA HIS A 54 -3.81 22.39 0.34
C HIS A 54 -4.34 21.83 1.67
N ARG A 55 -5.24 22.56 2.34
CA ARG A 55 -5.85 22.12 3.61
C ARG A 55 -6.61 20.79 3.44
N ILE A 56 -7.43 20.65 2.41
CA ILE A 56 -8.16 19.42 2.12
C ILE A 56 -7.18 18.25 1.89
N LEU A 57 -6.14 18.47 1.09
CA LEU A 57 -5.15 17.44 0.72
C LEU A 57 -4.13 17.12 1.81
N GLN A 58 -4.03 17.93 2.87
CA GLN A 58 -3.25 17.56 4.07
C GLN A 58 -4.02 16.61 4.99
N GLN A 59 -5.33 16.46 4.83
CA GLN A 59 -6.11 15.61 5.71
C GLN A 59 -5.95 14.12 5.38
N PRO A 60 -5.66 13.25 6.37
CA PRO A 60 -5.61 11.80 6.15
C PRO A 60 -6.93 11.22 5.64
N GLN A 61 -8.07 11.79 6.06
CA GLN A 61 -9.40 11.33 5.66
C GLN A 61 -9.61 11.42 4.14
N PHE A 62 -9.14 12.50 3.51
CA PHE A 62 -9.21 12.66 2.06
C PHE A 62 -8.51 11.51 1.34
N TRP A 63 -7.29 11.16 1.75
CA TRP A 63 -6.52 10.11 1.10
C TRP A 63 -7.06 8.71 1.38
N ILE A 64 -7.64 8.46 2.55
CA ILE A 64 -8.36 7.20 2.81
C ILE A 64 -9.52 7.05 1.81
N GLU A 65 -10.36 8.07 1.68
CA GLU A 65 -11.50 8.03 0.76
C GLU A 65 -11.06 8.00 -0.71
N LYS A 66 -9.95 8.67 -1.06
CA LYS A 66 -9.37 8.63 -2.40
C LYS A 66 -8.82 7.24 -2.72
N CYS A 67 -8.15 6.58 -1.78
CA CYS A 67 -7.71 5.19 -1.95
C CYS A 67 -8.92 4.26 -2.15
N GLU A 68 -9.97 4.41 -1.34
CA GLU A 68 -11.19 3.61 -1.49
C GLU A 68 -11.87 3.86 -2.86
N TYR A 69 -11.93 5.12 -3.30
CA TYR A 69 -12.52 5.52 -4.58
C TYR A 69 -11.73 4.98 -5.78
N ASP A 70 -10.39 5.04 -5.74
CA ASP A 70 -9.51 4.56 -6.81
C ASP A 70 -9.13 3.07 -6.69
N HIS A 71 -9.73 2.34 -5.74
CA HIS A 71 -9.41 0.94 -5.44
C HIS A 71 -7.92 0.70 -5.16
N VAL A 72 -7.28 1.64 -4.44
CA VAL A 72 -5.91 1.47 -3.93
C VAL A 72 -5.97 0.78 -2.57
N ASP A 73 -5.22 -0.32 -2.46
CA ASP A 73 -5.14 -1.09 -1.22
C ASP A 73 -4.47 -0.29 -0.09
N ILE A 74 -5.11 -0.33 1.08
CA ILE A 74 -4.68 0.36 2.31
C ILE A 74 -4.44 -0.67 3.42
N PRO A 75 -3.70 -0.31 4.49
CA PRO A 75 -3.46 -1.21 5.60
C PRO A 75 -4.76 -1.78 6.20
N PRO A 76 -4.77 -3.07 6.60
CA PRO A 76 -5.91 -3.68 7.26
C PRO A 76 -6.43 -2.85 8.44
N VAL A 77 -7.75 -2.89 8.68
CA VAL A 77 -8.38 -2.13 9.76
C VAL A 77 -7.78 -2.47 11.13
N SER A 78 -7.36 -3.72 11.34
CA SER A 78 -6.67 -4.16 12.56
C SER A 78 -5.39 -3.37 12.81
N TRP A 79 -4.57 -3.15 11.78
CA TRP A 79 -3.33 -2.38 11.87
C TRP A 79 -3.63 -0.90 12.10
N ARG A 80 -4.58 -0.35 11.34
CA ARG A 80 -5.05 1.04 11.52
C ARG A 80 -5.56 1.30 12.95
N ARG A 81 -6.22 0.32 13.58
CA ARG A 81 -6.66 0.40 14.99
C ARG A 81 -5.52 0.22 15.98
N PHE A 82 -4.55 -0.64 15.68
CA PHE A 82 -3.42 -0.92 16.56
C PHE A 82 -2.55 0.31 16.78
N PHE A 83 -2.12 0.97 15.71
CA PHE A 83 -1.28 2.17 15.79
C PHE A 83 -1.96 3.31 16.55
N ARG A 84 -3.25 3.52 16.27
CA ARG A 84 -4.11 4.46 17.01
C ARG A 84 -4.19 4.22 18.52
N ARG A 85 -4.10 2.96 18.96
CA ARG A 85 -4.16 2.58 20.39
C ARG A 85 -2.81 2.75 21.08
N LYS A 86 -1.69 2.55 20.37
CA LYS A 86 -0.35 2.82 20.89
C LYS A 86 -0.18 4.30 21.22
N ASP A 87 -0.54 5.18 20.29
CA ASP A 87 -0.50 6.63 20.49
C ASP A 87 -1.25 7.08 21.76
N GLN A 88 -2.41 6.47 22.04
CA GLN A 88 -3.23 6.79 23.22
C GLN A 88 -2.66 6.27 24.55
N LYS A 89 -1.85 5.20 24.52
CA LYS A 89 -1.22 4.65 25.73
C LYS A 89 0.06 5.39 26.09
N GLU A 90 0.87 5.75 25.09
CA GLU A 90 2.16 6.44 25.29
C GLU A 90 1.97 7.90 25.76
N LEU A 91 0.88 8.57 25.33
CA LEU A 91 0.49 9.91 25.83
C LEU A 91 0.29 10.01 27.35
N ASN A 92 0.01 8.88 28.03
CA ASN A 92 -0.34 8.88 29.45
C ASN A 92 0.85 8.59 30.38
N GLU A 93 1.99 8.10 29.88
CA GLU A 93 3.05 7.55 30.74
C GLU A 93 4.36 8.35 30.74
N GLN A 94 4.69 9.07 29.67
CA GLN A 94 5.86 9.96 29.64
C GLN A 94 5.60 11.18 28.75
N GLY A 95 5.70 12.39 29.32
CA GLY A 95 5.54 13.68 28.63
C GLY A 95 6.65 14.01 27.62
N GLU A 96 7.23 13.02 26.95
CA GLU A 96 8.12 13.18 25.81
C GLU A 96 7.31 13.06 24.52
N SER A 97 7.64 13.88 23.52
CA SER A 97 6.94 13.97 22.24
C SER A 97 6.99 12.65 21.49
N SER A 98 6.05 11.76 21.79
CA SER A 98 5.89 10.48 21.11
C SER A 98 5.57 10.75 19.65
N THR A 99 6.46 10.32 18.76
CA THR A 99 6.25 10.35 17.32
C THR A 99 4.92 9.66 17.02
N SER A 100 3.90 10.41 16.61
CA SER A 100 2.59 9.82 16.31
C SER A 100 2.76 8.79 15.20
N TYR A 101 2.50 7.52 15.52
CA TYR A 101 2.60 6.45 14.55
C TYR A 101 1.33 6.46 13.69
N SER A 102 1.30 7.35 12.70
CA SER A 102 0.20 7.44 11.75
C SER A 102 0.67 7.05 10.36
N PHE A 103 -0.20 6.33 9.64
CA PHE A 103 0.06 5.99 8.23
C PHE A 103 -0.04 7.25 7.38
N ASP A 104 0.98 7.47 6.54
CA ASP A 104 0.93 8.49 5.49
C ASP A 104 0.10 7.95 4.30
N TYR A 105 -1.21 8.18 4.36
CA TYR A 105 -2.14 7.72 3.32
C TYR A 105 -1.87 8.39 1.96
N ARG A 106 -1.27 9.58 1.94
CA ARG A 106 -0.84 10.23 0.69
C ARG A 106 0.28 9.43 0.04
N LYS A 107 1.31 9.06 0.79
CA LYS A 107 2.39 8.18 0.30
C LYS A 107 1.84 6.82 -0.14
N ILE A 108 0.95 6.21 0.65
CA ILE A 108 0.32 4.92 0.33
C ILE A 108 -0.41 4.99 -1.01
N TYR A 109 -1.19 6.05 -1.25
CA TYR A 109 -1.90 6.27 -2.51
C TYR A 109 -0.95 6.27 -3.71
N TYR A 110 0.16 7.01 -3.63
CA TYR A 110 1.11 7.12 -4.74
C TYR A 110 1.99 5.88 -4.91
N ARG A 111 2.42 5.24 -3.82
CA ARG A 111 3.36 4.11 -3.86
C ARG A 111 2.67 2.76 -4.03
N ARG A 112 1.38 2.66 -3.69
CA ARG A 112 0.58 1.42 -3.69
C ARG A 112 1.33 0.22 -3.10
N PRO A 113 1.82 0.33 -1.85
CA PRO A 113 2.75 -0.64 -1.29
C PRO A 113 2.09 -1.97 -0.88
N TYR A 114 0.78 -1.98 -0.65
CA TYR A 114 0.06 -3.14 -0.11
C TYR A 114 -0.55 -4.02 -1.20
N ASN A 115 -0.73 -5.30 -0.87
CA ASN A 115 -1.47 -6.29 -1.66
C ASN A 115 -1.01 -6.45 -3.12
N ARG A 116 0.29 -6.24 -3.38
CA ARG A 116 0.94 -6.54 -4.65
C ARG A 116 1.97 -7.64 -4.47
N ASN A 117 2.19 -8.42 -5.53
CA ASN A 117 3.28 -9.38 -5.54
C ASN A 117 4.62 -8.63 -5.64
N LEU A 118 5.43 -8.69 -4.58
CA LEU A 118 6.78 -8.14 -4.55
C LEU A 118 7.83 -9.13 -5.05
N ALA A 119 7.41 -10.36 -5.39
CA ALA A 119 8.30 -11.33 -5.99
C ALA A 119 8.70 -10.93 -7.40
N ILE A 120 9.89 -11.38 -7.79
CA ILE A 120 10.36 -11.30 -9.17
C ILE A 120 9.32 -11.99 -10.09
N PRO A 121 8.77 -11.29 -11.11
CA PRO A 121 7.79 -11.87 -12.01
C PRO A 121 8.42 -13.00 -12.84
N LEU A 122 7.64 -14.04 -13.11
CA LEU A 122 8.04 -15.17 -13.95
C LEU A 122 7.24 -15.12 -15.25
N GLU A 123 7.93 -14.81 -16.34
CA GLU A 123 7.39 -14.78 -17.70
C GLU A 123 7.80 -16.02 -18.49
N SER A 124 7.05 -16.41 -19.52
CA SER A 124 7.37 -17.58 -20.37
C SER A 124 8.75 -17.52 -21.04
N SER A 125 9.35 -16.34 -21.16
CA SER A 125 10.71 -16.12 -21.65
C SER A 125 11.79 -16.14 -20.57
N SER A 126 11.44 -16.39 -19.31
CA SER A 126 12.39 -16.33 -18.19
C SER A 126 13.45 -17.43 -18.29
N THR A 127 14.70 -17.05 -18.12
CA THR A 127 15.83 -17.98 -18.00
C THR A 127 16.47 -17.86 -16.62
N ILE A 128 17.32 -18.80 -16.27
CA ILE A 128 18.05 -18.74 -14.99
C ILE A 128 18.95 -17.51 -14.96
N GLU A 129 19.56 -17.17 -16.09
CA GLU A 129 20.42 -16.01 -16.27
C GLU A 129 19.64 -14.71 -16.08
N SER A 130 18.48 -14.56 -16.74
CA SER A 130 17.67 -13.35 -16.62
C SER A 130 17.17 -13.15 -15.18
N LEU A 131 16.80 -14.23 -14.49
CA LEU A 131 16.39 -14.15 -13.09
C LEU A 131 17.55 -13.83 -12.15
N LYS A 132 18.77 -14.30 -12.44
CA LYS A 132 19.98 -13.94 -11.70
C LYS A 132 20.31 -12.45 -11.83
N GLU A 133 20.15 -11.88 -13.02
CA GLU A 133 20.31 -10.44 -13.27
C GLU A 133 19.30 -9.61 -12.47
N GLN A 134 18.09 -10.12 -12.28
CA GLN A 134 17.06 -9.50 -11.45
C GLN A 134 17.27 -9.70 -9.93
N GLY A 135 18.37 -10.36 -9.53
CA GLY A 135 18.76 -10.55 -8.13
C GLY A 135 18.36 -11.90 -7.53
N MET A 136 17.78 -12.82 -8.31
CA MET A 136 17.49 -14.17 -7.83
C MET A 136 18.78 -14.98 -7.66
N ARG A 137 18.88 -15.69 -6.55
CA ARG A 137 20.01 -16.56 -6.21
C ARG A 137 19.55 -18.01 -6.28
N PHE A 138 20.40 -18.85 -6.86
CA PHE A 138 20.18 -20.29 -6.99
C PHE A 138 21.34 -21.02 -6.34
N LYS A 139 21.03 -22.00 -5.49
CA LYS A 139 21.98 -22.94 -4.90
C LYS A 139 21.47 -24.34 -5.19
N SER A 140 22.21 -25.13 -5.94
CA SER A 140 21.70 -26.42 -6.41
C SER A 140 22.76 -27.50 -6.40
N HIS A 141 22.33 -28.72 -6.08
CA HIS A 141 23.10 -29.96 -6.17
C HIS A 141 22.47 -30.88 -7.23
N GLY A 142 23.09 -32.04 -7.50
CA GLY A 142 22.68 -32.93 -8.59
C GLY A 142 22.81 -32.25 -9.96
N ASP A 143 21.80 -32.43 -10.82
CA ASP A 143 21.72 -31.80 -12.15
C ASP A 143 21.29 -30.33 -12.10
N GLY A 144 21.09 -29.78 -10.91
CA GLY A 144 20.76 -28.38 -10.73
C GLY A 144 19.26 -28.09 -10.67
N ILE A 145 18.93 -26.80 -10.84
CA ILE A 145 17.57 -26.31 -11.01
C ILE A 145 17.42 -25.94 -12.48
N ILE A 146 16.35 -26.39 -13.12
CA ILE A 146 15.98 -25.97 -14.48
C ILE A 146 14.66 -25.20 -14.46
N ILE A 147 14.41 -24.48 -15.54
CA ILE A 147 13.14 -23.79 -15.78
C ILE A 147 12.43 -24.53 -16.92
N GLU A 148 11.20 -24.97 -16.69
CA GLU A 148 10.40 -25.68 -17.70
C GLU A 148 9.38 -24.77 -18.37
N HIS A 149 9.28 -24.89 -19.70
CA HIS A 149 8.40 -24.11 -20.58
C HIS A 149 7.78 -25.00 -21.68
N PRO A 150 6.48 -25.31 -21.66
CA PRO A 150 5.61 -25.25 -20.49
C PRO A 150 6.04 -26.30 -19.45
N PRO A 151 5.60 -26.16 -18.20
CA PRO A 151 5.85 -27.16 -17.18
C PRO A 151 5.27 -28.53 -17.56
N ALA A 152 6.06 -29.58 -17.37
CA ALA A 152 5.56 -30.94 -17.60
C ALA A 152 4.47 -31.28 -16.58
N TYR A 153 3.43 -32.00 -17.01
CA TYR A 153 2.34 -32.47 -16.16
C TYR A 153 1.56 -31.37 -15.40
N CYS A 154 1.63 -30.12 -15.85
CA CYS A 154 0.83 -29.02 -15.31
C CYS A 154 -0.28 -28.63 -16.28
N ASN A 155 -1.36 -28.06 -15.73
CA ASN A 155 -2.39 -27.41 -16.53
C ASN A 155 -1.86 -26.09 -17.10
N ASP A 156 -2.47 -25.59 -18.18
CA ASP A 156 -2.06 -24.38 -18.93
C ASP A 156 -2.15 -23.05 -18.13
N GLU A 157 -2.40 -23.11 -16.82
CA GLU A 157 -2.52 -21.93 -15.95
C GLU A 157 -1.16 -21.34 -15.53
N LEU A 158 -0.08 -22.14 -15.58
CA LEU A 158 1.25 -21.71 -15.16
C LEU A 158 2.19 -21.61 -16.37
N PRO A 159 2.70 -20.41 -16.69
CA PRO A 159 3.56 -20.23 -17.85
C PRO A 159 4.93 -20.90 -17.70
N VAL A 160 5.38 -21.08 -16.45
CA VAL A 160 6.74 -21.50 -16.08
C VAL A 160 6.74 -22.21 -14.73
N CYS A 161 7.60 -23.22 -14.55
CA CYS A 161 7.93 -23.79 -13.25
C CYS A 161 9.44 -23.97 -13.07
N PHE A 162 9.85 -24.20 -11.83
CA PHE A 162 11.22 -24.62 -11.52
C PHE A 162 11.19 -26.11 -11.19
N ALA A 163 12.03 -26.90 -11.87
CA ALA A 163 12.25 -28.30 -11.54
C ALA A 163 13.61 -28.47 -10.87
N THR A 164 13.62 -29.26 -9.79
CA THR A 164 14.84 -29.62 -9.05
C THR A 164 15.27 -31.04 -9.42
N SER A 165 16.57 -31.30 -9.38
CA SER A 165 17.13 -32.65 -9.54
C SER A 165 16.90 -33.53 -8.28
N TYR A 166 17.61 -34.65 -8.18
CA TYR A 166 17.52 -35.65 -7.13
C TYR A 166 18.16 -35.24 -5.78
N ASP A 167 18.76 -34.06 -5.72
CA ASP A 167 19.38 -33.48 -4.52
C ASP A 167 18.87 -32.05 -4.28
N TRP A 168 19.15 -31.50 -3.11
CA TRP A 168 18.59 -30.23 -2.65
C TRP A 168 18.92 -29.05 -3.58
N GLY A 169 17.87 -28.46 -4.12
CA GLY A 169 17.87 -27.17 -4.81
C GLY A 169 17.18 -26.10 -3.97
N GLN A 170 17.78 -24.92 -3.89
CA GLN A 170 17.25 -23.74 -3.22
C GLN A 170 17.30 -22.53 -4.16
N ARG A 171 16.25 -21.72 -4.12
CA ARG A 171 16.21 -20.40 -4.75
C ARG A 171 15.70 -19.36 -3.77
N TYR A 172 16.25 -18.17 -3.81
CA TYR A 172 15.80 -17.05 -2.98
C TYR A 172 16.11 -15.71 -3.65
N PHE A 173 15.42 -14.67 -3.22
CA PHE A 173 15.68 -13.28 -3.56
C PHE A 173 15.27 -12.43 -2.36
N GLU A 174 15.83 -11.22 -2.27
CA GLU A 174 15.58 -10.31 -1.15
C GLU A 174 14.58 -9.24 -1.57
N ILE A 175 13.63 -8.94 -0.68
CA ILE A 175 12.64 -7.88 -0.88
C ILE A 175 13.01 -6.72 0.03
N ASP A 176 13.29 -5.58 -0.59
CA ASP A 176 13.45 -4.31 0.10
C ASP A 176 12.07 -3.66 0.31
N LEU A 177 11.57 -3.70 1.55
CA LEU A 177 10.26 -3.17 1.93
C LEU A 177 10.20 -1.64 1.85
N GLU A 178 11.30 -0.95 2.17
CA GLU A 178 11.39 0.51 2.12
C GLU A 178 11.29 0.97 0.66
N LYS A 179 12.06 0.34 -0.23
CA LYS A 179 11.95 0.56 -1.68
C LYS A 179 10.58 0.17 -2.22
N ALA A 180 9.93 -0.84 -1.64
CA ALA A 180 8.56 -1.21 -1.95
C ALA A 180 7.52 -0.21 -1.43
N GLY A 181 7.94 0.82 -0.68
CA GLY A 181 7.10 1.89 -0.16
C GLY A 181 6.40 1.58 1.16
N ILE A 182 6.87 0.56 1.88
CA ILE A 182 6.39 0.18 3.21
C ILE A 182 7.34 0.81 4.24
N GLU A 183 6.81 1.75 5.02
CA GLU A 183 7.50 2.49 6.10
C GLU A 183 6.78 2.23 7.44
#